data_AF-A0A484YC88-F1
#
_entry.id   AF-A0A484YC88-F1
#
_cell.length_a   1.000
_cell.length_b   1.000
_cell.length_c   1.000
_cell.angle_alpha   90.00
_cell.angle_beta   90.00
_cell.angle_gamma   90.00
#
_symmetry.space_group_name_H-M   'P 1'
#
loop_
_entity.id
_entity.type
_entity.pdbx_description
1 polymer ?
#
loop_
_entity_poly.entity_id
_entity_poly.type
_entity_poly.pdbx_seq_one_letter_code
_entity_poly.pdbx_strand_id
1 'polypeptide(L)'
;MRMSKRGRGKRLKWQIANGIQFVRTHVDVSDPSLTALKAMLEVRQEVAPWITLQIVAFPQEGILSYPNGAALLEEALRLGADVVGAIPHFEFTREYGVQSLHIAFELAKKYDRPLDIHCDEIDDEQSPVCGDGGNPGL
;
A
#
# COMPACT_ATOMS: atom_id res chain seq x y z
N MET A 1 14.53 3.87 6.09
CA MET A 1 15.23 2.85 6.90
C MET A 1 14.86 1.46 6.39
N ARG A 2 15.69 0.83 5.52
CA ARG A 2 15.38 -0.48 4.91
C ARG A 2 15.63 -1.62 5.91
N MET A 3 14.57 -2.30 6.36
CA MET A 3 14.69 -3.48 7.24
C MET A 3 15.14 -4.72 6.45
N SER A 4 16.06 -5.52 7.00
CA SER A 4 16.49 -6.81 6.42
C SER A 4 15.45 -7.92 6.64
N LYS A 5 15.46 -8.99 5.82
CA LYS A 5 14.55 -10.15 5.94
C LYS A 5 14.52 -10.73 7.36
N ARG A 6 15.70 -10.84 7.99
CA ARG A 6 15.84 -11.28 9.39
C ARG A 6 15.16 -10.34 10.39
N GLY A 7 15.24 -9.03 10.16
CA GLY A 7 14.60 -8.02 11.01
C GLY A 7 13.07 -8.09 10.96
N ARG A 8 12.50 -8.38 9.79
CA ARG A 8 11.04 -8.50 9.58
C ARG A 8 10.46 -9.72 10.30
N GLY A 9 11.10 -10.89 10.15
CA GLY A 9 10.68 -12.10 10.85
C GLY A 9 10.76 -11.97 12.38
N LYS A 10 11.74 -11.24 12.92
CA LYS A 10 11.84 -11.01 14.38
C LYS A 10 10.63 -10.24 14.92
N ARG A 11 10.15 -9.19 14.23
CA ARG A 11 8.97 -8.43 14.67
C ARG A 11 7.69 -9.24 14.62
N LEU A 12 7.49 -10.05 13.57
CA LEU A 12 6.33 -10.94 13.48
C LEU A 12 6.32 -11.96 14.62
N LYS A 13 7.46 -12.56 14.98
CA LYS A 13 7.54 -13.47 16.14
C LYS A 13 7.13 -12.82 17.46
N TRP A 14 7.48 -11.55 17.67
CA TRP A 14 7.02 -10.79 18.83
C TRP A 14 5.51 -10.55 18.81
N GLN A 15 4.93 -10.27 17.65
CA GLN A 15 3.47 -10.12 17.50
C GLN A 15 2.74 -11.44 17.78
N ILE A 16 3.24 -12.57 17.27
CA ILE A 16 2.72 -13.91 17.55
C ILE A 16 2.72 -14.19 19.05
N ALA A 17 3.83 -13.87 19.74
CA ALA A 17 3.95 -14.08 21.18
C ALA A 17 2.95 -13.25 21.99
N ASN A 18 2.42 -12.15 21.43
CA ASN A 18 1.36 -11.33 22.02
C ASN A 18 -0.05 -11.71 21.54
N GLY A 19 -0.21 -12.85 20.85
CA GLY A 19 -1.50 -13.37 20.42
C GLY A 19 -2.06 -12.75 19.12
N ILE A 20 -1.27 -11.96 18.39
CA ILE A 20 -1.70 -11.37 17.11
C ILE A 20 -1.67 -12.44 16.02
N GLN A 21 -2.82 -12.65 15.36
CA GLN A 21 -2.99 -13.65 14.30
C GLN A 21 -3.27 -13.06 12.91
N PHE A 22 -3.64 -11.77 12.84
CA PHE A 22 -3.94 -11.08 11.59
C PHE A 22 -3.12 -9.80 11.51
N VAL A 23 -2.33 -9.66 10.44
CA VAL A 23 -1.46 -8.50 10.22
C VAL A 23 -1.67 -8.01 8.79
N ARG A 24 -1.89 -6.71 8.64
CA ARG A 24 -1.79 -6.02 7.35
C ARG A 24 -0.56 -5.12 7.37
N THR A 25 0.26 -5.21 6.33
CA THR A 25 1.48 -4.40 6.20
C THR A 25 1.55 -3.72 4.85
N HIS A 26 1.94 -2.46 4.89
CA HIS A 26 2.31 -1.68 3.72
C HIS A 26 3.72 -2.05 3.28
N VAL A 27 3.91 -2.26 1.98
CA VAL A 27 5.22 -2.53 1.40
C VAL A 27 5.43 -1.57 0.25
N ASP A 28 6.52 -0.82 0.33
CA ASP A 28 6.95 0.10 -0.71
C ASP A 28 7.20 -0.62 -2.04
N VAL A 29 6.48 -0.18 -3.08
CA VAL A 29 6.59 -0.66 -4.46
C VAL A 29 7.18 0.37 -5.42
N SER A 30 7.60 1.54 -4.93
CA SER A 30 8.37 2.53 -5.69
C SER A 30 9.85 2.10 -5.86
N ASP A 31 10.07 0.83 -6.22
CA ASP A 31 11.37 0.21 -6.46
C ASP A 31 11.25 -0.69 -7.71
N PRO A 32 11.98 -0.40 -8.81
CA PRO A 32 11.93 -1.20 -10.04
C PRO A 32 12.22 -2.70 -9.84
N SER A 33 12.97 -3.04 -8.81
CA SER A 33 13.30 -4.43 -8.49
C SER A 33 12.21 -5.16 -7.69
N LEU A 34 11.29 -4.40 -7.08
CA LEU A 34 10.28 -4.88 -6.13
C LEU A 34 10.88 -5.79 -5.05
N THR A 35 12.12 -5.50 -4.62
CA THR A 35 12.88 -6.36 -3.72
C THR A 35 12.19 -6.52 -2.37
N ALA A 36 11.64 -5.43 -1.83
CA ALA A 36 10.92 -5.45 -0.55
C ALA A 36 9.66 -6.33 -0.63
N LEU A 37 8.88 -6.19 -1.71
CA LEU A 37 7.69 -6.98 -1.96
C LEU A 37 8.00 -8.47 -2.05
N LYS A 38 8.95 -8.86 -2.91
CA LYS A 38 9.36 -10.27 -3.07
C LYS A 38 9.77 -10.90 -1.75
N ALA A 39 10.59 -10.19 -0.97
CA ALA A 39 11.02 -10.66 0.33
C ALA A 39 9.86 -10.77 1.35
N MET A 40 8.84 -9.91 1.25
CA MET A 40 7.65 -9.99 2.10
C MET A 40 6.70 -11.11 1.70
N LEU A 41 6.58 -11.41 0.41
CA LEU A 41 5.83 -12.55 -0.09
C LEU A 41 6.44 -13.88 0.42
N GLU A 42 7.77 -13.98 0.45
CA GLU A 42 8.46 -15.13 1.08
C GLU A 42 8.19 -15.20 2.58
N VAL A 43 8.30 -14.07 3.29
CA VAL A 43 8.01 -14.03 4.74
C VAL A 43 6.56 -14.43 5.03
N ARG A 44 5.60 -13.99 4.20
CA ARG A 44 4.19 -14.39 4.30
C ARG A 44 4.03 -15.90 4.24
N GLN A 45 4.74 -16.58 3.34
CA GLN A 45 4.74 -18.05 3.26
C GLN A 45 5.38 -18.69 4.50
N GLU A 46 6.51 -18.15 4.97
CA GLU A 46 7.20 -18.65 6.17
C GLU A 46 6.32 -18.56 7.42
N VAL A 47 5.51 -17.51 7.57
CA VAL A 47 4.70 -17.27 8.78
C VAL A 47 3.24 -17.76 8.68
N ALA A 48 2.81 -18.21 7.51
CA ALA A 48 1.43 -18.66 7.25
C ALA A 48 0.88 -19.69 8.25
N PRO A 49 1.66 -20.61 8.85
CA PRO A 49 1.15 -21.53 9.87
C PRO A 49 0.70 -20.85 11.16
N TRP A 50 1.11 -19.60 11.41
CA TRP A 50 0.88 -18.89 12.67
C TRP A 50 0.13 -17.57 12.51
N ILE A 51 0.30 -16.87 11.38
CA ILE A 51 -0.31 -15.55 11.11
C ILE A 51 -0.87 -15.51 9.69
N THR A 52 -2.03 -14.87 9.56
CA THR A 52 -2.53 -14.34 8.29
C THR A 52 -1.91 -12.97 8.03
N LEU A 53 -1.03 -12.89 7.03
CA LEU A 53 -0.35 -11.66 6.64
C LEU A 53 -0.89 -11.15 5.29
N GLN A 54 -1.54 -9.99 5.32
CA GLN A 54 -1.96 -9.25 4.12
C GLN A 54 -0.91 -8.21 3.74
N ILE A 55 -0.59 -8.15 2.45
CA ILE A 55 0.40 -7.22 1.90
C ILE A 55 -0.30 -6.17 1.05
N VAL A 56 -0.16 -4.91 1.43
CA VAL A 56 -0.61 -3.75 0.65
C VAL A 56 0.55 -3.30 -0.24
N ALA A 57 0.32 -3.23 -1.54
CA ALA A 57 1.25 -2.63 -2.49
C ALA A 57 1.17 -1.11 -2.36
N PHE A 58 2.17 -0.50 -1.72
CA PHE A 58 2.13 0.90 -1.33
C PHE A 58 3.12 1.74 -2.17
N PRO A 59 2.65 2.65 -3.03
CA PRO A 59 3.52 3.49 -3.84
C PRO A 59 4.03 4.67 -3.02
N GLN A 60 5.09 4.47 -2.21
CA GLN A 60 5.54 5.45 -1.22
C GLN A 60 5.99 6.78 -1.83
N GLU A 61 6.50 6.77 -3.06
CA GLU A 61 6.92 7.96 -3.81
C GLU A 61 5.84 8.48 -4.79
N GLY A 62 4.59 8.02 -4.63
CA GLY A 62 3.47 8.37 -5.51
C GLY A 62 3.32 7.42 -6.71
N ILE A 63 2.11 7.35 -7.25
CA ILE A 63 1.75 6.55 -8.45
C ILE A 63 2.15 7.31 -9.72
N LEU A 64 1.90 8.61 -9.75
CA LEU A 64 2.17 9.48 -10.90
C LEU A 64 3.47 10.27 -10.75
N SER A 65 3.89 10.50 -9.51
CA SER A 65 5.13 11.24 -9.20
C SER A 65 6.40 10.38 -9.29
N TYR A 66 6.28 9.05 -9.33
CA TYR A 66 7.40 8.13 -9.52
C TYR A 66 7.46 7.55 -10.95
N PRO A 67 8.64 7.44 -11.58
CA PRO A 67 8.78 6.83 -12.91
C PRO A 67 8.21 5.40 -12.95
N ASN A 68 7.24 5.17 -13.84
CA ASN A 68 6.54 3.90 -13.98
C ASN A 68 5.75 3.44 -12.73
N GLY A 69 5.37 4.35 -11.82
CA GLY A 69 4.70 4.01 -10.57
C GLY A 69 3.43 3.15 -10.74
N ALA A 70 2.56 3.53 -11.68
CA ALA A 70 1.36 2.74 -12.01
C ALA A 70 1.69 1.32 -12.49
N ALA A 71 2.71 1.15 -13.33
CA ALA A 71 3.12 -0.16 -13.84
C ALA A 71 3.78 -1.02 -12.74
N LEU A 72 4.53 -0.40 -11.83
CA LEU A 72 5.11 -1.07 -10.66
C LEU A 72 4.03 -1.52 -9.68
N LEU A 73 3.01 -0.69 -9.46
CA LEU A 73 1.85 -1.03 -8.65
C LEU A 73 1.08 -2.22 -9.26
N GLU A 74 0.83 -2.18 -10.57
CA GLU A 74 0.19 -3.29 -11.28
C GLU A 74 1.03 -4.59 -11.20
N GLU A 75 2.34 -4.49 -11.41
CA GLU A 75 3.25 -5.64 -11.28
C GLU A 75 3.25 -6.20 -9.85
N ALA A 76 3.19 -5.35 -8.83
CA ALA A 76 3.10 -5.78 -7.45
C ALA A 76 1.82 -6.59 -7.17
N LEU A 77 0.68 -6.19 -7.75
CA LEU A 77 -0.57 -6.94 -7.68
C LEU A 77 -0.46 -8.28 -8.41
N ARG A 78 0.18 -8.30 -9.59
CA ARG A 78 0.42 -9.53 -10.36
C ARG A 78 1.30 -10.53 -9.60
N LEU A 79 2.28 -10.04 -8.84
CA LEU A 79 3.15 -10.87 -7.99
C LEU A 79 2.45 -11.40 -6.73
N GLY A 80 1.26 -10.89 -6.40
CA GLY A 80 0.42 -11.43 -5.34
C GLY A 80 0.32 -10.57 -4.09
N ALA A 81 0.49 -9.24 -4.22
CA ALA A 81 -0.02 -8.31 -3.20
C ALA A 81 -1.54 -8.45 -3.07
N ASP A 82 -2.04 -8.27 -1.84
CA ASP A 82 -3.43 -8.56 -1.48
C ASP A 82 -4.33 -7.32 -1.60
N VAL A 83 -3.75 -6.13 -1.49
CA VAL A 83 -4.46 -4.86 -1.36
C VAL A 83 -3.74 -3.78 -2.18
N VAL A 84 -4.50 -2.91 -2.82
CA VAL A 84 -3.98 -1.75 -3.56
C VAL A 84 -3.83 -0.56 -2.63
N GLY A 85 -2.65 0.06 -2.60
CA GLY A 85 -2.40 1.30 -1.86
C GLY A 85 -2.31 2.53 -2.76
N ALA A 86 -2.46 3.70 -2.15
CA ALA A 86 -2.19 5.01 -2.77
C ALA A 86 -1.82 6.04 -1.69
N ILE A 87 -1.17 7.14 -2.11
CA ILE A 87 -0.76 8.26 -1.25
C ILE A 87 -1.05 9.60 -1.96
N PRO A 88 -2.33 9.98 -2.12
CA PRO A 88 -2.72 11.10 -2.99
C PRO A 88 -2.14 12.46 -2.57
N HIS A 89 -1.91 12.67 -1.27
CA HIS A 89 -1.37 13.93 -0.72
C HIS A 89 0.13 14.11 -0.99
N PHE A 90 0.85 13.05 -1.36
CA PHE A 90 2.28 13.10 -1.67
C PHE A 90 2.56 13.25 -3.17
N GLU A 91 1.52 13.29 -4.00
CA GLU A 91 1.66 13.56 -5.43
C GLU A 91 2.06 15.02 -5.68
N PHE A 92 2.77 15.31 -6.78
CA PHE A 92 3.28 16.65 -7.07
C PHE A 92 2.19 17.74 -7.20
N THR A 93 0.97 17.36 -7.58
CA THR A 93 -0.16 18.28 -7.74
C THR A 93 -1.44 17.64 -7.22
N ARG A 94 -2.42 18.49 -6.86
CA ARG A 94 -3.75 18.03 -6.43
C ARG A 94 -4.43 17.21 -7.53
N GLU A 95 -4.27 17.60 -8.79
CA GLU A 95 -4.80 16.89 -9.95
C GLU A 95 -4.18 15.50 -10.06
N TYR A 96 -2.89 15.35 -9.78
CA TYR A 96 -2.23 14.04 -9.72
C TYR A 96 -2.71 13.21 -8.53
N GLY A 97 -3.00 13.84 -7.39
CA GLY A 97 -3.65 13.17 -6.26
C GLY A 97 -5.00 12.56 -6.63
N VAL A 98 -5.84 13.27 -7.38
CA VAL A 98 -7.12 12.75 -7.86
C VAL A 98 -6.92 11.65 -8.91
N GLN A 99 -6.01 11.85 -9.86
CA GLN A 99 -5.73 10.86 -10.91
C GLN A 99 -5.10 9.58 -10.36
N SER A 100 -4.24 9.67 -9.34
CA SER A 100 -3.62 8.51 -8.70
C SER A 100 -4.66 7.63 -7.99
N LEU A 101 -5.68 8.25 -7.39
CA LEU A 101 -6.83 7.51 -6.86
C LEU A 101 -7.58 6.79 -7.97
N HIS A 102 -7.91 7.45 -9.08
CA HIS A 102 -8.57 6.79 -10.20
C HIS A 102 -7.79 5.57 -10.69
N ILE A 103 -6.45 5.67 -10.80
CA ILE A 103 -5.59 4.55 -11.17
C ILE A 103 -5.67 3.42 -10.13
N ALA A 104 -5.59 3.75 -8.84
CA ALA A 104 -5.68 2.76 -7.77
C ALA A 104 -7.05 2.04 -7.79
N PHE A 105 -8.15 2.76 -7.99
CA PHE A 105 -9.50 2.18 -8.12
C PHE A 105 -9.65 1.27 -9.33
N GLU A 106 -9.13 1.69 -10.49
CA GLU A 106 -9.16 0.86 -11.70
C GLU A 106 -8.34 -0.43 -11.54
N LEU A 107 -7.17 -0.35 -10.91
CA LEU A 107 -6.36 -1.53 -10.61
C LEU A 107 -7.04 -2.45 -9.58
N ALA A 108 -7.61 -1.89 -8.52
CA ALA A 108 -8.35 -2.64 -7.51
C ALA A 108 -9.52 -3.41 -8.15
N LYS A 109 -10.27 -2.75 -9.04
CA LYS A 109 -11.37 -3.36 -9.79
C LYS A 109 -10.88 -4.43 -10.76
N LYS A 110 -9.80 -4.16 -11.51
CA LYS A 110 -9.22 -5.08 -12.50
C LYS A 110 -8.73 -6.39 -11.86
N TYR A 111 -8.16 -6.32 -10.66
CA TYR A 111 -7.58 -7.48 -9.97
C TYR A 111 -8.46 -8.05 -8.86
N ASP A 112 -9.67 -7.52 -8.69
CA ASP A 112 -10.61 -7.83 -7.59
C ASP A 112 -9.94 -7.79 -6.21
N ARG A 113 -9.31 -6.64 -5.92
CA ARG A 113 -8.56 -6.42 -4.67
C ARG A 113 -9.15 -5.27 -3.86
N PRO A 114 -9.15 -5.37 -2.52
CA PRO A 114 -9.47 -4.23 -1.66
C PRO A 114 -8.45 -3.09 -1.82
N LEU A 115 -8.85 -1.89 -1.38
CA LEU A 115 -8.02 -0.68 -1.31
C LEU A 115 -7.67 -0.35 0.15
N ASP A 116 -6.48 0.18 0.37
CA ASP A 116 -6.01 0.72 1.65
C ASP A 116 -5.12 1.94 1.37
N ILE A 117 -5.73 3.12 1.46
CA ILE A 117 -5.16 4.38 0.98
C ILE A 117 -4.66 5.18 2.17
N HIS A 118 -3.42 5.66 2.10
CA HIS A 118 -2.92 6.66 3.06
C HIS A 118 -3.50 8.03 2.67
N CYS A 119 -4.74 8.27 3.08
CA CYS A 119 -5.40 9.57 2.94
C CYS A 119 -4.85 10.55 3.99
N ASP A 120 -4.46 11.74 3.53
CA ASP A 120 -4.32 12.93 4.38
C ASP A 120 -3.45 12.73 5.66
N GLU A 121 -2.25 12.14 5.53
CA GLU A 121 -1.24 12.08 6.61
C GLU A 121 -0.46 13.41 6.75
N ILE A 122 -1.15 14.53 6.55
CA ILE A 122 -0.64 15.90 6.65
C ILE A 122 -1.60 16.74 7.50
N ASP A 123 -1.05 17.57 8.39
CA ASP A 123 -1.77 18.45 9.33
C ASP A 123 -2.34 19.72 8.63
N ASP A 124 -2.80 19.60 7.38
CA ASP A 124 -3.27 20.72 6.56
C ASP A 124 -4.80 20.68 6.41
N GLU A 125 -5.48 21.73 6.90
CA GLU A 125 -6.95 21.89 6.84
C GLU A 125 -7.51 21.92 5.41
N GLN A 126 -6.67 22.10 4.39
CA GLN A 126 -7.06 22.14 2.96
C GLN A 126 -6.86 20.83 2.19
N SER A 127 -6.57 19.71 2.85
CA SER A 127 -6.49 18.40 2.19
C SER A 127 -7.76 17.54 2.39
N PRO A 128 -8.93 17.84 1.78
CA PRO A 128 -9.98 16.86 1.65
C PRO A 128 -9.79 16.16 0.30
N VAL A 129 -9.01 15.08 0.27
CA VAL A 129 -9.10 14.11 -0.83
C VAL A 129 -10.13 13.03 -0.48
N CYS A 130 -10.25 12.68 0.81
CA CYS A 130 -11.15 11.63 1.28
C CYS A 130 -12.39 12.16 2.02
N GLY A 131 -12.54 13.49 2.13
CA GLY A 131 -13.74 14.14 2.65
C GLY A 131 -14.63 14.64 1.50
N ASP A 132 -15.83 14.08 1.37
CA ASP A 132 -16.92 14.82 0.74
C ASP A 132 -17.13 16.08 1.60
N GLY A 133 -16.71 17.23 1.08
CA GLY A 133 -17.17 18.50 1.61
C GLY A 133 -18.69 18.50 1.44
N GLY A 134 -19.40 18.11 2.50
CA GLY A 134 -20.83 17.87 2.47
C GLY A 134 -21.56 19.04 1.84
N ASN A 135 -22.07 18.83 0.63
CA ASN A 135 -23.21 19.58 0.14
C ASN A 135 -24.44 18.72 0.42
N PRO A 136 -25.22 18.96 1.49
CA PRO A 136 -26.40 18.17 1.83
C PRO A 136 -27.61 18.48 0.93
N GLY A 137 -27.37 18.84 -0.32
CA GLY A 137 -28.42 19.23 -1.26
C GLY A 137 -28.16 18.65 -2.63
N LEU A 138 -28.61 17.40 -2.83
CA LEU A 138 -29.35 16.90 -4.00
C LEU A 138 -29.82 15.46 -3.74
#